data_AF-A0A9D6DXG6-F1
#
_entry.id   AF-A0A9D6DXG6-F1
#
_cell.length_a   1.000
_cell.length_b   1.000
_cell.length_c   1.000
_cell.angle_alpha   90.00
_cell.angle_beta   90.00
_cell.angle_gamma   90.00
#
_symmetry.space_group_name_H-M   'P 1'
#
loop_
_entity.id
_entity.type
_entity.pdbx_description
1 polymer ?
#
loop_
_entity_poly.entity_id
_entity_poly.type
_entity_poly.pdbx_seq_one_letter_code
_entity_poly.pdbx_strand_id
1 'polypeptide(L)'
;MTDQVNGFDPRSLNDSFVAVTAYLDSLAEGNFSHPLPDSEIKEMQSISTALSTMSITLACLVKEVRELVNQVNQSACAVAESCIQSAFSTEQIVTAMMDLSGNAEKQLRLVQEAVSFVKEISEVIAMVGQNVEFATDLFGRVRDGLIEQKSKLGEEECLRLVSLVDECLSNVALEKSITHELLSGNDKIVEKIHEVHEITHSNAAGVEQVSAATEEQKSVNDEIAESSTSLARLAQRLAQRMTFFKLD
;
A
#
# COMPACT_ATOMS: atom_id res chain seq x y z
N MET A 1 36.85 24.14 -82.20
CA MET A 1 36.57 22.76 -81.78
C MET A 1 37.50 22.45 -80.62
N THR A 2 36.98 22.59 -79.39
CA THR A 2 37.35 21.89 -78.12
C THR A 2 38.85 21.58 -77.95
N ASP A 3 39.70 22.33 -77.26
CA ASP A 3 39.59 23.10 -76.00
C ASP A 3 38.98 22.32 -74.84
N GLN A 4 39.80 21.53 -74.17
CA GLN A 4 40.08 21.67 -72.74
C GLN A 4 41.28 20.78 -72.40
N VAL A 5 42.45 21.42 -72.35
CA VAL A 5 43.61 20.92 -71.62
C VAL A 5 43.12 20.59 -70.21
N ASN A 6 43.31 19.34 -69.77
CA ASN A 6 43.14 18.95 -68.38
C ASN A 6 44.00 19.88 -67.51
N GLY A 7 43.35 20.93 -67.01
CA GLY A 7 43.92 21.90 -66.09
C GLY A 7 44.04 21.26 -64.72
N PHE A 8 45.06 20.42 -64.55
CA PHE A 8 45.54 20.07 -63.23
C PHE A 8 46.40 21.24 -62.76
N ASP A 9 45.79 22.17 -62.03
CA ASP A 9 46.54 23.20 -61.33
C ASP A 9 47.03 22.59 -60.00
N PRO A 10 48.33 22.31 -59.82
CA PRO A 10 48.84 21.79 -58.55
C PRO A 10 48.56 22.72 -57.36
N ARG A 11 48.19 23.99 -57.60
CA ARG A 11 47.69 24.89 -56.56
C ARG A 11 46.28 24.51 -56.07
N SER A 12 45.37 24.07 -56.96
CA SER A 12 44.01 23.68 -56.54
C SER A 12 44.02 22.44 -55.64
N LEU A 13 44.90 21.47 -55.92
CA LEU A 13 45.07 20.29 -55.05
C LEU A 13 45.61 20.68 -53.67
N ASN A 14 46.59 21.59 -53.62
CA ASN A 14 47.14 22.07 -52.36
C ASN A 14 46.11 22.87 -51.56
N ASP A 15 45.29 23.69 -52.22
CA ASP A 15 44.20 24.44 -51.60
C ASP A 15 43.11 23.49 -51.05
N SER A 16 42.69 22.48 -51.83
CA SER A 16 41.75 21.44 -51.37
C SER A 16 42.30 20.61 -50.19
N PHE A 17 43.60 20.32 -50.16
CA PHE A 17 44.23 19.60 -49.04
C PHE A 17 44.30 20.45 -47.76
N VAL A 18 44.65 21.73 -47.89
CA VAL A 18 44.67 22.69 -46.76
C VAL A 18 43.29 22.83 -46.15
N ALA A 19 42.25 22.88 -46.98
CA ALA A 19 40.89 23.06 -46.49
C ALA A 19 40.29 21.80 -45.85
N VAL A 20 40.57 20.61 -46.39
CA VAL A 20 40.23 19.33 -45.73
C VAL A 20 40.96 19.20 -44.40
N THR A 21 42.21 19.66 -44.30
CA THR A 21 42.97 19.68 -43.04
C THR A 21 42.36 20.65 -42.03
N ALA A 22 42.01 21.86 -42.45
CA ALA A 22 41.34 22.83 -41.60
C ALA A 22 39.96 22.34 -41.14
N TYR A 23 39.23 21.61 -41.99
CA TYR A 23 37.99 20.96 -41.63
C TYR A 23 38.18 19.88 -40.56
N LEU A 24 39.19 19.02 -40.74
CA LEU A 24 39.57 18.01 -39.76
C LEU A 24 39.96 18.62 -38.40
N ASP A 25 40.68 19.73 -38.41
CA ASP A 25 41.03 20.47 -37.19
C ASP A 25 39.77 21.00 -36.50
N SER A 26 38.82 21.58 -37.26
CA SER A 26 37.53 22.04 -36.71
C SER A 26 36.71 20.88 -36.13
N LEU A 27 36.75 19.72 -36.77
CA LEU A 27 36.07 18.50 -36.32
C LEU A 27 36.71 17.95 -35.03
N ALA A 28 38.04 18.00 -34.93
CA ALA A 28 38.78 17.60 -33.74
C ALA A 28 38.52 18.54 -32.54
N GLU A 29 38.24 19.81 -32.81
CA GLU A 29 37.76 20.79 -31.81
C GLU A 29 36.27 20.61 -31.47
N GLY A 30 35.59 19.63 -32.07
CA GLY A 30 34.18 19.34 -31.82
C GLY A 30 33.21 20.29 -32.52
N ASN A 31 33.66 21.07 -33.51
CA ASN A 31 32.81 21.97 -34.27
C ASN A 31 32.19 21.24 -35.47
N PHE A 32 30.90 20.90 -35.38
CA PHE A 32 30.11 20.30 -36.45
C PHE A 32 29.17 21.30 -37.15
N SER A 33 29.25 22.58 -36.81
CA SER A 33 28.33 23.64 -37.28
C SER A 33 28.53 24.03 -38.74
N HIS A 34 29.66 23.65 -39.36
CA HIS A 34 30.00 24.05 -40.72
C HIS A 34 30.21 22.83 -41.61
N PRO A 35 29.55 22.74 -42.78
CA PRO A 35 29.84 21.72 -43.78
C PRO A 35 31.10 22.09 -44.59
N LEU A 36 31.76 21.07 -45.14
CA LEU A 36 32.82 21.25 -46.15
C LEU A 36 32.24 21.99 -47.38
N PRO A 37 32.86 23.09 -47.85
CA PRO A 37 32.41 23.81 -49.04
C PRO A 37 32.49 22.96 -50.32
N ASP A 38 31.47 23.05 -51.18
CA ASP A 38 31.39 22.30 -52.45
C ASP A 38 32.54 22.58 -53.43
N SER A 39 33.21 23.73 -53.28
CA SER A 39 34.34 24.13 -54.13
C SER A 39 35.60 23.30 -53.94
N GLU A 40 35.77 22.64 -52.79
CA GLU A 40 36.98 21.91 -52.38
C GLU A 40 36.81 20.37 -52.53
N ILE A 41 35.68 19.96 -53.11
CA ILE A 41 35.25 18.56 -53.23
C ILE A 41 35.76 17.92 -54.53
N LYS A 42 36.26 18.69 -55.51
CA LYS A 42 36.54 18.15 -56.86
C LYS A 42 37.69 17.16 -56.93
N GLU A 43 38.85 17.45 -56.34
CA GLU A 43 40.05 16.60 -56.46
C GLU A 43 40.17 15.53 -55.36
N MET A 44 39.44 15.69 -54.24
CA MET A 44 39.43 14.77 -53.08
C MET A 44 38.02 14.23 -52.76
N GLN A 45 37.14 14.14 -53.75
CA GLN A 45 35.71 13.86 -53.60
C GLN A 45 35.37 12.71 -52.65
N SER A 46 36.02 11.56 -52.77
CA SER A 46 35.76 10.39 -51.92
C SER A 46 36.10 10.63 -50.45
N ILE A 47 37.19 11.36 -50.17
CA ILE A 47 37.62 11.69 -48.81
C ILE A 47 36.69 12.75 -48.21
N SER A 48 36.41 13.83 -48.95
CA SER A 48 35.52 14.90 -48.51
C SER A 48 34.10 14.38 -48.23
N THR A 49 33.62 13.43 -49.04
CA THR A 49 32.31 12.79 -48.84
C THR A 49 32.30 11.88 -47.61
N ALA A 50 33.34 11.07 -47.40
CA ALA A 50 33.46 10.22 -46.21
C ALA A 50 33.57 11.06 -44.92
N LEU A 51 34.35 12.15 -44.94
CA LEU A 51 34.49 13.09 -43.83
C LEU A 51 33.20 13.83 -43.51
N SER A 52 32.50 14.31 -44.54
CA SER A 52 31.19 14.95 -44.38
C SER A 52 30.17 13.98 -43.77
N THR A 53 30.14 12.72 -44.25
CA THR A 53 29.28 11.67 -43.68
C THR A 53 29.61 11.41 -42.21
N MET A 54 30.89 11.32 -41.85
CA MET A 54 31.34 11.14 -40.47
C MET A 54 30.94 12.32 -39.58
N SER A 55 31.13 13.55 -40.07
CA SER A 55 30.74 14.78 -39.37
C SER A 55 29.25 14.81 -39.08
N ILE A 56 28.41 14.56 -40.08
CA ILE A 56 26.95 14.47 -39.94
C ILE A 56 26.57 13.38 -38.93
N THR A 57 27.17 12.19 -39.03
CA THR A 57 26.86 11.07 -38.13
C THR A 57 27.22 11.39 -36.68
N LEU A 58 28.38 11.98 -36.44
CA LEU A 58 28.80 12.41 -35.10
C LEU A 58 27.93 13.55 -34.56
N ALA A 59 27.57 14.51 -35.42
CA ALA A 59 26.65 15.58 -35.05
C ALA A 59 25.28 15.05 -34.62
N CYS A 60 24.73 14.08 -35.36
CA CYS A 60 23.50 13.37 -34.99
C CYS A 60 23.63 12.64 -33.65
N LEU A 61 24.71 11.87 -33.44
CA LEU A 61 24.94 11.16 -32.18
C LEU A 61 25.05 12.12 -30.99
N VAL A 62 25.78 13.24 -31.15
CA VAL A 62 25.88 14.28 -30.11
C VAL A 62 24.51 14.91 -29.84
N LYS A 63 23.67 15.11 -30.85
CA LYS A 63 22.30 15.61 -30.65
C LYS A 63 21.46 14.62 -29.83
N GLU A 64 21.46 13.34 -30.21
CA GLU A 64 20.72 12.29 -29.50
C GLU A 64 21.17 12.16 -28.05
N VAL A 65 22.49 12.17 -27.79
CA VAL A 65 23.00 12.10 -26.42
C VAL A 65 22.60 13.34 -25.61
N ARG A 66 22.53 14.55 -26.20
CA ARG A 66 22.03 15.75 -25.48
C ARG A 66 20.57 15.59 -25.08
N GLU A 67 19.75 15.08 -25.99
CA GLU A 67 18.33 14.83 -25.74
C GLU A 67 18.15 13.79 -24.63
N LEU A 68 18.87 12.66 -24.70
CA LEU A 68 18.83 11.62 -23.67
C LEU A 68 19.29 12.15 -22.30
N VAL A 69 20.34 12.96 -22.26
CA VAL A 69 20.83 13.57 -21.02
C VAL A 69 19.78 14.50 -20.40
N ASN A 70 19.11 15.31 -21.21
CA ASN A 70 18.05 16.18 -20.73
C ASN A 70 16.85 15.36 -20.21
N GLN A 71 16.49 14.28 -20.91
CA GLN A 71 15.45 13.35 -20.45
C GLN A 71 15.83 12.70 -19.11
N VAL A 72 17.05 12.17 -18.98
CA VAL A 72 17.53 11.56 -17.73
C VAL A 72 17.49 12.57 -16.58
N ASN A 73 17.90 13.82 -16.81
CA ASN A 73 17.84 14.87 -15.80
C ASN A 73 16.39 15.15 -15.36
N GLN A 74 15.46 15.25 -16.32
CA GLN A 74 14.03 15.47 -16.03
C GLN A 74 13.42 14.29 -15.28
N SER A 75 13.67 13.06 -15.73
CA SER A 75 13.19 11.85 -15.07
C SER A 75 13.73 11.74 -13.65
N ALA A 76 15.01 12.03 -13.44
CA ALA A 76 15.61 12.02 -12.11
C ALA A 76 14.96 13.03 -11.15
N CYS A 77 14.71 14.27 -11.61
CA CYS A 77 13.97 15.25 -10.81
C CYS A 77 12.55 14.79 -10.49
N ALA A 78 11.83 14.23 -11.48
CA ALA A 78 10.46 13.74 -11.29
C ALA A 78 10.38 12.57 -10.31
N VAL A 79 11.37 11.67 -10.31
CA VAL A 79 11.46 10.59 -9.32
C VAL A 79 11.75 11.15 -7.93
N ALA A 80 12.65 12.11 -7.79
CA ALA A 80 12.92 12.75 -6.50
C ALA A 80 11.66 13.45 -5.92
N GLU A 81 10.88 14.12 -6.76
CA GLU A 81 9.59 14.70 -6.37
C GLU A 81 8.58 13.61 -5.95
N SER A 82 8.49 12.53 -6.73
CA SER A 82 7.65 11.37 -6.40
C SER A 82 8.05 10.75 -5.06
N CYS A 83 9.35 10.73 -4.73
CA CYS A 83 9.83 10.28 -3.44
C CYS A 83 9.35 11.19 -2.32
N ILE A 84 9.45 12.51 -2.45
CA ILE A 84 8.91 13.44 -1.44
C ILE A 84 7.41 13.20 -1.21
N GLN A 85 6.65 13.00 -2.28
CA GLN A 85 5.24 12.68 -2.19
C GLN A 85 4.96 11.32 -1.51
N SER A 86 5.80 10.32 -1.77
CA SER A 86 5.73 9.01 -1.12
C SER A 86 6.06 9.10 0.38
N ALA A 87 7.05 9.92 0.77
CA ALA A 87 7.38 10.19 2.16
C ALA A 87 6.19 10.84 2.91
N PHE A 88 5.53 11.81 2.28
CA PHE A 88 4.32 12.40 2.85
C PHE A 88 3.18 11.37 3.01
N SER A 89 3.02 10.49 2.01
CA SER A 89 1.99 9.45 2.05
C SER A 89 2.27 8.39 3.13
N THR A 90 3.54 8.02 3.32
CA THR A 90 3.95 7.09 4.40
C THR A 90 3.72 7.70 5.78
N GLU A 91 3.92 9.00 5.97
CA GLU A 91 3.59 9.69 7.23
C GLU A 91 2.09 9.67 7.55
N GLN A 92 1.23 9.77 6.52
CA GLN A 92 -0.22 9.57 6.68
C GLN A 92 -0.56 8.12 7.09
N ILE A 93 0.12 7.13 6.50
CA ILE A 93 -0.05 5.72 6.88
C ILE A 93 0.34 5.52 8.35
N VAL A 94 1.47 6.07 8.80
CA VAL A 94 1.89 6.01 10.21
C VAL A 94 0.81 6.55 11.14
N THR A 95 0.23 7.70 10.81
CA THR A 95 -0.86 8.30 11.61
C THR A 95 -2.08 7.37 11.67
N ALA A 96 -2.50 6.82 10.52
CA ALA A 96 -3.61 5.88 10.47
C ALA A 96 -3.32 4.58 11.26
N MET A 97 -2.08 4.10 11.26
CA MET A 97 -1.66 2.93 12.03
C MET A 97 -1.65 3.20 13.53
N MET A 98 -1.26 4.40 13.96
CA MET A 98 -1.38 4.81 15.37
C MET A 98 -2.83 4.83 15.84
N ASP A 99 -3.74 5.36 15.01
CA ASP A 99 -5.18 5.34 15.31
C ASP A 99 -5.73 3.91 15.38
N LEU A 100 -5.31 3.04 14.45
CA LEU A 100 -5.71 1.64 14.43
C LEU A 100 -5.18 0.87 15.65
N SER A 101 -3.94 1.13 16.07
CA SER A 101 -3.37 0.59 17.32
C SER A 101 -4.20 0.99 18.53
N GLY A 102 -4.48 2.29 18.68
CA GLY A 102 -5.29 2.80 19.78
C GLY A 102 -6.72 2.23 19.78
N ASN A 103 -7.27 1.95 18.61
CA ASN A 103 -8.57 1.29 18.48
C ASN A 103 -8.53 -0.21 18.81
N ALA A 104 -7.46 -0.92 18.42
CA ALA A 104 -7.26 -2.31 18.82
C ALA A 104 -7.14 -2.45 20.36
N GLU A 105 -6.42 -1.54 21.02
CA GLU A 105 -6.36 -1.50 22.48
C GLU A 105 -7.73 -1.22 23.12
N LYS A 106 -8.52 -0.30 22.55
CA LYS A 106 -9.90 -0.04 23.01
C LYS A 106 -10.77 -1.27 22.84
N GLN A 107 -10.69 -1.96 21.71
CA GLN A 107 -11.44 -3.20 21.46
C GLN A 107 -11.08 -4.29 22.48
N LEU A 108 -9.79 -4.44 22.80
CA LEU A 108 -9.35 -5.41 23.79
C LEU A 108 -9.95 -5.12 25.17
N ARG A 109 -9.98 -3.84 25.59
CA ARG A 109 -10.64 -3.43 26.85
C ARG A 109 -12.14 -3.73 26.84
N LEU A 110 -12.83 -3.43 25.73
CA LEU A 110 -14.27 -3.73 25.60
C LEU A 110 -14.55 -5.23 25.61
N VAL A 111 -13.68 -6.05 25.02
CA VAL A 111 -13.74 -7.52 25.09
C VAL A 111 -13.62 -7.99 26.54
N GLN A 112 -12.65 -7.46 27.30
CA GLN A 112 -12.49 -7.82 28.72
C GLN A 112 -13.72 -7.44 29.56
N GLU A 113 -14.29 -6.26 29.31
CA GLU A 113 -15.53 -5.82 29.96
C GLU A 113 -16.72 -6.72 29.60
N ALA A 114 -16.87 -7.08 28.33
CA ALA A 114 -17.91 -7.99 27.86
C ALA A 114 -17.79 -9.38 28.50
N VAL A 115 -16.57 -9.92 28.66
CA VAL A 115 -16.34 -11.18 29.39
C VAL A 115 -16.82 -11.08 30.84
N SER A 116 -16.52 -9.98 31.53
CA SER A 116 -16.98 -9.77 32.91
C SER A 116 -18.50 -9.72 32.98
N PHE A 117 -19.13 -8.97 32.08
CA PHE A 117 -20.58 -8.82 32.02
C PHE A 117 -21.30 -10.15 31.76
N VAL A 118 -20.77 -10.95 30.83
CA VAL A 118 -21.28 -12.30 30.53
C VAL A 118 -21.15 -13.24 31.72
N LYS A 119 -20.06 -13.13 32.49
CA LYS A 119 -19.89 -13.88 33.73
C LYS A 119 -20.98 -13.51 34.74
N GLU A 120 -21.26 -12.22 34.94
CA GLU A 120 -22.32 -11.76 35.84
C GLU A 120 -23.70 -12.27 35.39
N ILE A 121 -24.00 -12.23 34.09
CA ILE A 121 -25.24 -12.81 33.53
C ILE A 121 -25.33 -14.32 33.85
N SER A 122 -24.23 -15.05 33.68
CA SER A 122 -24.18 -16.49 33.96
C SER A 122 -24.51 -16.79 35.43
N GLU A 123 -23.99 -15.98 36.35
CA GLU A 123 -24.26 -16.09 37.79
C GLU A 123 -25.73 -15.81 38.10
N VAL A 124 -26.33 -14.79 37.47
CA VAL A 124 -27.76 -14.48 37.62
C VAL A 124 -28.64 -15.60 37.07
N ILE A 125 -28.32 -16.14 35.89
CA ILE A 125 -29.08 -17.26 35.29
C ILE A 125 -29.00 -18.50 36.18
N ALA A 126 -27.82 -18.80 36.75
CA ALA A 126 -27.65 -19.91 37.69
C ALA A 126 -28.53 -19.74 38.94
N MET A 127 -28.60 -18.51 39.49
CA MET A 127 -29.48 -18.20 40.63
C MET A 127 -30.97 -18.34 40.27
N VAL A 128 -31.39 -17.89 39.08
CA VAL A 128 -32.77 -18.10 38.59
C VAL A 128 -33.06 -19.59 38.45
N GLY A 129 -32.13 -20.37 37.90
CA GLY A 129 -32.27 -21.83 37.79
C GLY A 129 -32.48 -22.52 39.15
N GLN A 130 -31.75 -22.09 40.19
CA GLN A 130 -31.96 -22.58 41.55
C GLN A 130 -33.34 -22.21 42.11
N ASN A 131 -33.81 -20.98 41.85
CA ASN A 131 -35.14 -20.55 42.27
C ASN A 131 -36.24 -21.35 41.58
N VAL A 132 -36.08 -21.66 40.29
CA VAL A 132 -36.99 -22.51 39.51
C VAL A 132 -37.05 -23.93 40.09
N GLU A 133 -35.90 -24.51 40.45
CA GLU A 133 -35.84 -25.84 41.08
C GLU A 133 -36.52 -25.83 42.46
N PHE A 134 -36.25 -24.82 43.28
CA PHE A 134 -36.90 -24.63 44.58
C PHE A 134 -38.42 -24.46 44.45
N ALA A 135 -38.89 -23.64 43.50
CA ALA A 135 -40.30 -23.44 43.24
C ALA A 135 -40.98 -24.75 42.78
N THR A 136 -40.30 -25.53 41.95
CA THR A 136 -40.79 -26.85 41.50
C THR A 136 -41.01 -27.79 42.68
N ASP A 137 -40.03 -27.90 43.60
CA ASP A 137 -40.17 -28.73 44.81
C ASP A 137 -41.30 -28.22 45.72
N LEU A 138 -41.33 -26.91 45.97
CA LEU A 138 -42.33 -26.31 46.85
C LEU A 138 -43.76 -26.54 46.34
N PHE A 139 -44.02 -26.24 45.06
CA PHE A 139 -45.34 -26.44 44.47
C PHE A 139 -45.71 -27.93 44.39
N GLY A 140 -44.75 -28.82 44.11
CA GLY A 140 -44.96 -30.26 44.18
C GLY A 140 -45.44 -30.72 45.57
N ARG A 141 -44.76 -30.26 46.62
CA ARG A 141 -45.13 -30.56 48.01
C ARG A 141 -46.49 -29.97 48.41
N VAL A 142 -46.80 -28.75 47.97
CA VAL A 142 -48.11 -28.11 48.20
C VAL A 142 -49.21 -28.93 47.52
N ARG A 143 -49.01 -29.35 46.28
CA ARG A 143 -49.96 -30.20 45.54
C ARG A 143 -50.21 -31.51 46.27
N ASP A 144 -49.15 -32.20 46.68
CA ASP A 144 -49.26 -33.50 47.35
C ASP A 144 -49.95 -33.36 48.73
N GLY A 145 -49.64 -32.29 49.48
CA GLY A 145 -50.30 -31.98 50.75
C GLY A 145 -51.79 -31.61 50.61
N LEU A 146 -52.18 -30.94 49.54
CA LEU A 146 -53.59 -30.68 49.22
C LEU A 146 -54.35 -31.98 48.96
N ILE A 147 -53.76 -32.90 48.19
CA ILE A 147 -54.33 -34.21 47.90
C ILE A 147 -54.51 -35.02 49.20
N GLU A 148 -53.56 -34.96 50.12
CA GLU A 148 -53.65 -35.63 51.43
C GLU A 148 -54.75 -35.04 52.34
N GLN A 149 -54.95 -33.72 52.31
CA GLN A 149 -55.96 -33.02 53.12
C GLN A 149 -57.36 -33.00 52.50
N LYS A 150 -57.60 -33.72 51.39
CA LYS A 150 -58.87 -33.77 50.65
C LYS A 150 -60.10 -34.02 51.54
N SER A 151 -59.97 -34.84 52.59
CA SER A 151 -61.07 -35.17 53.52
C SER A 151 -61.45 -34.02 54.47
N LYS A 152 -60.56 -33.05 54.69
CA LYS A 152 -60.77 -31.92 55.62
C LYS A 152 -61.21 -30.62 54.92
N LEU A 153 -60.73 -30.36 53.70
CA LEU A 153 -61.04 -29.13 52.95
C LEU A 153 -62.35 -29.22 52.15
N GLY A 154 -62.91 -30.41 51.96
CA GLY A 154 -64.00 -30.62 51.01
C GLY A 154 -63.48 -30.81 49.57
N GLU A 155 -64.18 -31.63 48.80
CA GLU A 155 -63.67 -32.15 47.52
C GLU A 155 -63.53 -31.06 46.44
N GLU A 156 -64.48 -30.12 46.38
CA GLU A 156 -64.52 -29.05 45.39
C GLU A 156 -63.40 -28.01 45.58
N GLU A 157 -63.14 -27.61 46.83
CA GLU A 157 -62.10 -26.62 47.16
C GLU A 157 -60.69 -27.21 46.97
N CYS A 158 -60.50 -28.49 47.32
CA CYS A 158 -59.26 -29.22 47.05
C CYS A 158 -58.96 -29.30 45.54
N LEU A 159 -59.96 -29.64 44.72
CA LEU A 159 -59.79 -29.71 43.26
C LEU A 159 -59.41 -28.35 42.67
N ARG A 160 -60.03 -27.26 43.15
CA ARG A 160 -59.71 -25.90 42.70
C ARG A 160 -58.26 -25.51 43.04
N LEU A 161 -57.80 -25.79 44.26
CA LEU A 161 -56.44 -25.47 44.70
C LEU A 161 -55.38 -26.29 43.95
N VAL A 162 -55.62 -27.58 43.72
CA VAL A 162 -54.72 -28.44 42.93
C VAL A 162 -54.60 -27.90 41.49
N SER A 163 -55.70 -27.50 40.86
CA SER A 163 -55.66 -26.90 39.53
C SER A 163 -54.83 -25.62 39.46
N LEU A 164 -54.89 -24.76 40.47
CA LEU A 164 -54.08 -23.54 40.55
C LEU A 164 -52.58 -23.88 40.69
N VAL A 165 -52.25 -24.88 41.49
CA VAL A 165 -50.86 -25.32 41.67
C VAL A 165 -50.31 -25.97 40.41
N ASP A 166 -51.13 -26.74 39.67
CA ASP A 166 -50.75 -27.30 38.37
C ASP A 166 -50.46 -26.18 37.34
N GLU A 167 -51.23 -25.09 37.35
CA GLU A 167 -50.94 -23.90 36.54
C GLU A 167 -49.61 -23.24 36.94
N CYS A 168 -49.32 -23.10 38.25
CA CYS A 168 -48.02 -22.61 38.73
C CYS A 168 -46.86 -23.52 38.29
N LEU A 169 -47.02 -24.85 38.39
CA LEU A 169 -46.01 -25.82 37.92
C LEU A 169 -45.76 -25.69 36.41
N SER A 170 -46.82 -25.43 35.62
CA SER A 170 -46.70 -25.15 34.19
C SER A 170 -45.89 -23.86 33.93
N ASN A 171 -46.15 -22.79 34.68
CA ASN A 171 -45.40 -21.53 34.56
C ASN A 171 -43.92 -21.69 34.94
N VAL A 172 -43.62 -22.43 36.02
CA VAL A 172 -42.23 -22.72 36.44
C VAL A 172 -41.51 -23.59 35.40
N ALA A 173 -42.21 -24.51 34.74
CA ALA A 173 -41.65 -25.28 33.63
C ALA A 173 -41.30 -24.40 32.41
N LEU A 174 -42.12 -23.39 32.10
CA LEU A 174 -41.80 -22.38 31.09
C LEU A 174 -40.55 -21.59 31.47
N GLU A 175 -40.47 -21.13 32.73
CA GLU A 175 -39.32 -20.39 33.26
C GLU A 175 -38.02 -21.22 33.21
N LYS A 176 -38.11 -22.53 33.46
CA LYS A 176 -36.99 -23.47 33.26
C LYS A 176 -36.52 -23.51 31.80
N SER A 177 -37.44 -23.54 30.84
CA SER A 177 -37.11 -23.50 29.41
C SER A 177 -36.39 -22.19 29.04
N ILE A 178 -36.90 -21.06 29.52
CA ILE A 178 -36.28 -19.74 29.31
C ILE A 178 -34.86 -19.71 29.89
N THR A 179 -34.66 -20.25 31.10
CA THR A 179 -33.34 -20.33 31.74
C THR A 179 -32.36 -21.12 30.88
N HIS A 180 -32.80 -22.24 30.29
CA HIS A 180 -31.98 -23.05 29.39
C HIS A 180 -31.65 -22.31 28.07
N GLU A 181 -32.61 -21.59 27.49
CA GLU A 181 -32.36 -20.77 26.30
C GLU A 181 -31.36 -19.63 26.59
N LEU A 182 -31.46 -18.99 27.75
CA LEU A 182 -30.52 -17.96 28.18
C LEU A 182 -29.11 -18.50 28.36
N LEU A 183 -28.93 -19.69 28.95
CA LEU A 183 -27.62 -20.35 29.04
C LEU A 183 -27.02 -20.57 27.64
N SER A 184 -27.80 -21.13 26.71
CA SER A 184 -27.34 -21.34 25.33
C SER A 184 -27.02 -20.02 24.61
N GLY A 185 -27.82 -18.97 24.84
CA GLY A 185 -27.54 -17.65 24.32
C GLY A 185 -26.24 -17.07 24.86
N ASN A 186 -25.99 -17.26 26.16
CA ASN A 186 -24.79 -16.80 26.84
C ASN A 186 -23.52 -17.50 26.31
N ASP A 187 -23.57 -18.82 26.09
CA ASP A 187 -22.47 -19.58 25.48
C ASP A 187 -22.11 -19.04 24.07
N LYS A 188 -23.13 -18.70 23.27
CA LYS A 188 -22.93 -18.08 21.95
C LYS A 188 -22.30 -16.69 22.06
N ILE A 189 -22.66 -15.91 23.08
CA ILE A 189 -22.03 -14.61 23.31
C ILE A 189 -20.55 -14.80 23.66
N VAL A 190 -20.20 -15.78 24.51
CA VAL A 190 -18.80 -16.11 24.82
C VAL A 190 -18.02 -16.47 23.55
N GLU A 191 -18.59 -17.31 22.68
CA GLU A 191 -18.00 -17.66 21.39
C GLU A 191 -17.72 -16.42 20.53
N LYS A 192 -18.70 -15.51 20.41
CA LYS A 192 -18.53 -14.26 19.65
C LYS A 192 -17.53 -13.31 20.26
N ILE A 193 -17.44 -13.24 21.58
CA ILE A 193 -16.40 -12.47 22.27
C ILE A 193 -15.01 -13.04 21.93
N HIS A 194 -14.87 -14.36 21.87
CA HIS A 194 -13.60 -14.99 21.47
C HIS A 194 -13.23 -14.67 20.01
N GLU A 195 -14.19 -14.70 19.08
CA GLU A 195 -13.96 -14.26 17.70
C GLU A 195 -13.46 -12.81 17.64
N VAL A 196 -14.07 -11.90 18.39
CA VAL A 196 -13.63 -10.49 18.46
C VAL A 196 -12.24 -10.36 19.08
N HIS A 197 -11.92 -11.16 20.09
CA HIS A 197 -10.58 -11.20 20.68
C HIS A 197 -9.52 -11.58 19.64
N GLU A 198 -9.75 -12.65 18.86
CA GLU A 198 -8.83 -13.09 17.80
C GLU A 198 -8.66 -12.04 16.70
N ILE A 199 -9.76 -11.38 16.29
CA ILE A 199 -9.70 -10.27 15.33
C ILE A 199 -8.87 -9.11 15.89
N THR A 200 -9.05 -8.77 17.17
CA THR A 200 -8.32 -7.68 17.83
C THR A 200 -6.82 -8.00 17.91
N HIS A 201 -6.47 -9.24 18.24
CA HIS A 201 -5.08 -9.70 18.28
C HIS A 201 -4.44 -9.66 16.88
N SER A 202 -5.16 -10.13 15.87
CA SER A 202 -4.73 -10.08 14.46
C SER A 202 -4.55 -8.63 13.96
N ASN A 203 -5.46 -7.72 14.34
CA ASN A 203 -5.34 -6.30 14.01
C ASN A 203 -4.08 -5.68 14.62
N ALA A 204 -3.75 -5.99 15.87
CA ALA A 204 -2.53 -5.51 16.52
C ALA A 204 -1.27 -6.00 15.78
N ALA A 205 -1.21 -7.28 15.43
CA ALA A 205 -0.11 -7.83 14.62
C ALA A 205 -0.03 -7.19 13.23
N GLY A 206 -1.18 -6.95 12.58
CA GLY A 206 -1.25 -6.27 11.29
C GLY A 206 -0.73 -4.82 11.35
N VAL A 207 -1.04 -4.09 12.41
CA VAL A 207 -0.50 -2.74 12.65
C VAL A 207 1.02 -2.75 12.77
N GLU A 208 1.59 -3.68 13.54
CA GLU A 208 3.05 -3.80 13.67
C GLU A 208 3.71 -4.10 12.32
N GLN A 209 3.15 -5.03 11.54
CA GLN A 209 3.67 -5.41 10.24
C GLN A 209 3.63 -4.23 9.24
N VAL A 210 2.50 -3.52 9.16
CA VAL A 210 2.36 -2.37 8.25
C VAL A 210 3.28 -1.23 8.69
N SER A 211 3.44 -1.01 10.00
CA SER A 211 4.36 0.00 10.53
C SER A 211 5.82 -0.31 10.17
N ALA A 212 6.24 -1.57 10.32
CA ALA A 212 7.57 -2.01 9.91
C ALA A 212 7.82 -1.82 8.41
N ALA A 213 6.86 -2.25 7.57
CA ALA A 213 6.94 -2.06 6.12
C ALA A 213 6.96 -0.58 5.71
N THR A 214 6.25 0.27 6.46
CA THR A 214 6.23 1.73 6.22
C THR A 214 7.59 2.36 6.55
N GLU A 215 8.25 1.91 7.62
CA GLU A 215 9.60 2.38 7.97
C GLU A 215 10.65 1.94 6.93
N GLU A 216 10.56 0.69 6.45
CA GLU A 216 11.39 0.21 5.34
C GLU A 216 11.14 1.02 4.06
N GLN A 217 9.88 1.29 3.71
CA GLN A 217 9.52 2.08 2.54
C GLN A 217 10.07 3.50 2.64
N LYS A 218 10.03 4.12 3.82
CA LYS A 218 10.63 5.44 4.06
C LYS A 218 12.14 5.42 3.79
N SER A 219 12.85 4.40 4.29
CA SER A 219 14.29 4.25 4.04
C SER A 219 14.61 4.07 2.55
N VAL A 220 13.86 3.21 1.85
CA VAL A 220 14.04 2.99 0.40
C VAL A 220 13.77 4.29 -0.36
N ASN A 221 12.79 5.05 0.06
CA ASN A 221 12.41 6.30 -0.58
C ASN A 221 13.49 7.39 -0.44
N ASP A 222 14.13 7.47 0.73
CA ASP A 222 15.28 8.36 0.94
C ASP A 222 16.48 7.95 0.03
N GLU A 223 16.76 6.65 -0.10
CA GLU A 223 17.82 6.13 -0.97
C GLU A 223 17.56 6.41 -2.46
N ILE A 224 16.31 6.26 -2.92
CA ILE A 224 15.92 6.58 -4.30
C ILE A 224 16.03 8.08 -4.56
N ALA A 225 15.63 8.93 -3.60
CA ALA A 225 15.75 10.38 -3.73
C ALA A 225 17.23 10.82 -3.84
N GLU A 226 18.11 10.24 -3.03
CA GLU A 226 19.56 10.51 -3.09
C GLU A 226 20.16 10.04 -4.43
N SER A 227 19.80 8.84 -4.87
CA SER A 227 20.25 8.26 -6.14
C SER A 227 19.77 9.09 -7.34
N SER A 228 18.53 9.55 -7.31
CA SER A 228 17.95 10.41 -8.34
C SER A 228 18.64 11.77 -8.38
N THR A 229 18.93 12.36 -7.23
CA THR A 229 19.71 13.60 -7.16
C THR A 229 21.11 13.43 -7.75
N SER A 230 21.75 12.29 -7.48
CA SER A 230 23.05 11.94 -8.05
C SER A 230 22.99 11.76 -9.57
N LEU A 231 21.93 11.13 -10.08
CA LEU A 231 21.69 10.94 -11.52
C LEU A 231 21.45 12.27 -12.23
N ALA A 232 20.63 13.16 -11.65
CA ALA A 232 20.42 14.52 -12.16
C ALA A 232 21.74 15.29 -12.23
N ARG A 233 22.58 15.18 -11.20
CA ARG A 233 23.91 15.81 -11.19
C ARG A 233 24.85 15.24 -12.26
N LEU A 234 24.83 13.93 -12.48
CA LEU A 234 25.60 13.29 -13.55
C LEU A 234 25.13 13.75 -14.93
N ALA A 235 23.82 13.80 -15.15
CA ALA A 235 23.22 14.31 -16.37
C ALA A 235 23.60 15.77 -16.61
N GLN A 236 23.52 16.64 -15.58
CA GLN A 236 23.94 18.03 -15.69
C GLN A 236 25.42 18.18 -16.06
N ARG A 237 26.31 17.37 -15.47
CA ARG A 237 27.75 17.36 -15.81
C ARG A 237 27.98 16.89 -17.23
N LEU A 238 27.24 15.88 -17.68
CA LEU A 238 27.34 15.40 -19.06
C LEU A 238 26.83 16.47 -20.03
N ALA A 239 25.70 17.12 -19.75
CA ALA A 239 25.17 18.24 -20.53
C ALA A 239 26.20 19.37 -20.68
N GLN A 240 26.88 19.74 -19.58
CA GLN A 240 27.96 20.72 -19.59
C GLN A 240 29.15 20.27 -20.46
N ARG A 241 29.55 19.00 -20.42
CA ARG A 241 30.60 18.50 -21.30
C ARG A 241 30.17 18.51 -22.76
N MET A 242 28.89 18.27 -23.03
CA MET A 242 28.37 18.27 -24.39
C MET A 242 28.31 19.64 -25.02
N THR A 243 28.38 20.74 -24.27
CA THR A 243 28.50 22.10 -24.85
C THR A 243 29.84 22.33 -25.55
N PHE A 244 30.84 21.46 -25.33
CA PHE A 244 32.09 21.46 -26.09
C PHE A 244 31.82 21.27 -27.58
N PHE A 245 30.91 20.37 -27.93
CA PHE A 245 30.53 20.13 -29.31
C PHE A 245 29.64 21.26 -29.82
N LYS A 246 29.85 21.73 -31.04
CA LYS A 246 28.98 22.74 -31.68
C LYS A 246 28.21 22.07 -32.80
N LEU A 247 26.89 22.24 -32.83
CA LEU A 247 26.00 21.58 -33.79
C LEU A 247 25.33 22.58 -34.76
N ASP A 248 25.37 23.88 -34.43
CA ASP A 248 24.76 25.00 -35.15
C ASP A 248 25.76 26.16 -35.30
#